data_AF-A0A9W8V7L2-F1
#
_entry.id   AF-A0A9W8V7L2-F1
#
_cell.length_a   1.000
_cell.length_b   1.000
_cell.length_c   1.000
_cell.angle_alpha   90.00
_cell.angle_beta   90.00
_cell.angle_gamma   90.00
#
_symmetry.space_group_name_H-M   'P 1'
#
loop_
_entity.id
_entity.type
_entity.pdbx_description
1 polymer ?
#
loop_
_entity_poly.entity_id
_entity_poly.type
_entity_poly.pdbx_seq_one_letter_code
_entity_poly.pdbx_strand_id
1 'polypeptide(L)'
;NAILFATNGNIALSVEIGSAYALQVCLLQIPALVFFSAVFRSPGPVQKERIFPLVFPQWDMFVVIFSVFLHGYMQNEGRSNYFKGSILLLSYTVVMIGFFLSSEQD
;
A
#
# COMPACT_ATOMS: atom_id res chain seq x y z
N ASN A 1 -16.09 4.24 4.10
CA ASN A 1 -16.23 5.59 4.71
C ASN A 1 -15.72 6.70 3.80
N ALA A 2 -14.46 6.65 3.33
CA ALA A 2 -13.91 7.70 2.45
C ALA A 2 -14.77 7.98 1.19
N ILE A 3 -15.21 6.94 0.46
CA ILE A 3 -16.08 7.11 -0.72
C ILE A 3 -17.40 7.83 -0.37
N LEU A 4 -18.00 7.50 0.77
CA LEU A 4 -19.24 8.13 1.23
C LEU A 4 -19.03 9.62 1.55
N PHE A 5 -17.89 10.00 2.13
CA PHE A 5 -17.55 11.41 2.34
C PHE A 5 -17.31 12.14 1.02
N ALA A 6 -16.72 11.47 0.03
CA ALA A 6 -16.55 12.04 -1.29
C ALA A 6 -17.89 12.28 -2.01
N THR A 7 -18.84 11.34 -1.92
CA THR A 7 -20.17 11.50 -2.52
C THR A 7 -21.01 12.57 -1.83
N ASN A 8 -20.75 12.85 -0.55
CA ASN A 8 -21.38 13.93 0.21
C ASN A 8 -20.68 15.30 0.00
N GLY A 9 -19.76 15.41 -0.97
CA GLY A 9 -19.10 16.66 -1.34
C GLY A 9 -17.86 17.03 -0.51
N ASN A 10 -17.49 16.22 0.48
CA ASN A 10 -16.30 16.45 1.30
C ASN A 10 -15.10 15.60 0.82
N ILE A 11 -14.54 16.02 -0.33
CA ILE A 11 -13.42 15.32 -0.98
C ILE A 11 -12.14 15.40 -0.13
N ALA A 12 -11.89 16.55 0.52
CA ALA A 12 -10.72 16.74 1.37
C ALA A 12 -10.68 15.72 2.51
N LEU A 13 -11.81 15.54 3.22
CA LEU A 13 -11.92 14.56 4.29
C LEU A 13 -11.78 13.12 3.79
N SER A 14 -12.28 12.82 2.58
CA SER A 14 -12.10 11.49 1.98
C SER A 14 -10.61 11.15 1.75
N VAL A 15 -9.84 12.11 1.25
CA VAL A 15 -8.39 11.94 1.01
C VAL A 15 -7.62 11.85 2.33
N GLU A 16 -7.99 12.65 3.33
CA GLU A 16 -7.37 12.60 4.65
C GLU A 16 -7.55 11.23 5.31
N ILE A 17 -8.76 10.67 5.27
CA ILE A 17 -9.02 9.33 5.82
C ILE A 17 -8.24 8.25 5.06
N GLY A 18 -8.17 8.33 3.73
CA GLY A 18 -7.45 7.36 2.91
C GLY A 18 -5.93 7.38 3.14
N SER A 19 -5.35 8.58 3.18
CA SER A 19 -3.91 8.77 3.42
C SER A 19 -3.51 8.42 4.87
N ALA A 20 -4.34 8.78 5.86
CA ALA A 20 -4.11 8.41 7.25
C ALA A 20 -4.09 6.89 7.45
N TYR A 21 -4.99 6.15 6.79
CA TYR A 21 -4.99 4.69 6.86
C TYR A 21 -3.71 4.09 6.28
N ALA A 22 -3.27 4.54 5.09
CA ALA A 22 -2.03 4.07 4.49
C ALA A 22 -0.81 4.35 5.38
N LEU A 23 -0.73 5.54 5.97
CA LEU A 23 0.34 5.91 6.90
C LEU A 23 0.34 5.06 8.17
N GLN A 24 -0.83 4.76 8.74
CA GLN A 24 -0.94 3.88 9.92
C GLN A 24 -0.43 2.47 9.63
N VAL A 25 -0.78 1.91 8.46
CA VAL A 25 -0.29 0.58 8.06
C VAL A 25 1.24 0.60 7.92
N CYS A 26 1.79 1.60 7.23
CA CYS A 26 3.23 1.68 6.98
C CYS A 26 4.06 1.98 8.24
N LEU A 27 3.59 2.86 9.12
CA LEU A 27 4.36 3.33 10.28
C LEU A 27 4.12 2.51 11.55
N LEU A 28 2.94 1.92 11.73
CA LEU A 28 2.59 1.22 12.97
C LEU A 28 2.39 -0.27 12.71
N GLN A 29 1.58 -0.64 11.73
CA GLN A 29 1.19 -2.03 11.54
C GLN A 29 2.36 -2.91 11.08
N ILE A 30 3.09 -2.49 10.04
CA ILE A 30 4.24 -3.25 9.53
C ILE A 30 5.34 -3.38 10.58
N PRO A 31 5.77 -2.31 11.29
CA PRO A 31 6.77 -2.42 12.34
C PRO A 31 6.31 -3.27 13.54
N ALA A 32 5.04 -3.18 13.93
CA ALA A 32 4.49 -4.02 15.00
C ALA A 32 4.54 -5.52 14.63
N LEU A 33 4.28 -5.88 13.37
CA LEU A 33 4.40 -7.25 12.87
C LEU A 33 5.85 -7.74 12.88
N VAL A 34 6.80 -6.91 12.45
CA VAL A 34 8.24 -7.23 12.50
C VAL A 34 8.70 -7.39 13.95
N PHE A 35 8.28 -6.50 14.85
CA PHE A 35 8.61 -6.56 16.27
C PHE A 35 8.04 -7.82 16.93
N PHE A 36 6.78 -8.15 16.66
CA PHE A 36 6.15 -9.39 17.15
C PHE A 36 6.89 -10.63 16.63
N SER A 37 7.26 -10.66 15.36
CA SER A 37 8.06 -11.75 14.77
C SER A 37 9.43 -11.90 15.45
N ALA A 38 10.05 -10.80 15.90
CA ALA A 38 11.32 -10.85 16.62
C ALA A 38 11.19 -11.29 18.08
N VAL A 39 10.15 -10.85 18.80
CA VAL A 39 9.96 -11.11 20.25
C VAL A 39 9.45 -12.51 20.55
N PHE A 40 8.52 -13.04 19.74
CA PHE A 40 7.90 -14.36 19.98
C PHE A 40 8.73 -15.55 19.45
N ARG A 41 10.03 -15.33 19.19
CA ARG A 41 11.00 -16.35 18.80
C ARG A 41 11.21 -17.37 19.94
N SER A 42 10.97 -18.65 19.66
CA SER A 42 11.43 -19.76 20.51
C SER A 42 12.88 -20.15 20.15
N PRO A 43 13.79 -20.35 21.12
CA PRO A 43 15.19 -20.70 20.87
C PRO A 43 15.30 -22.18 20.44
N GLY A 44 14.96 -22.48 19.18
CA GLY A 44 15.11 -23.79 18.57
C GLY A 44 15.91 -23.72 17.27
N PRO A 45 16.72 -24.75 16.93
CA PRO A 45 17.63 -24.75 15.78
C PRO A 45 16.94 -24.78 14.40
N VAL A 46 15.61 -24.92 14.33
CA VAL A 46 14.85 -25.22 13.10
C VAL A 46 14.11 -23.99 12.51
N GLN A 47 14.46 -22.76 12.88
CA GLN A 47 13.60 -21.58 12.56
C GLN A 47 14.33 -20.34 12.05
N LYS A 48 15.40 -20.47 11.26
CA LYS A 48 15.94 -19.30 10.51
C LYS A 48 14.93 -18.72 9.51
N GLU A 49 13.87 -19.45 9.18
CA GLU A 49 12.83 -19.09 8.19
C GLU A 49 11.58 -18.41 8.78
N ARG A 50 11.46 -18.25 10.12
CA ARG A 50 10.27 -17.64 10.77
C ARG A 50 10.46 -16.20 11.24
N ILE A 51 11.42 -15.50 10.65
CA ILE A 51 11.54 -14.05 10.83
C ILE A 51 10.84 -13.45 9.62
N PHE A 52 9.83 -12.61 9.81
CA PHE A 52 9.27 -11.81 8.73
C PHE A 52 10.31 -10.72 8.41
N PRO A 53 11.18 -10.91 7.40
CA PRO A 53 12.13 -9.89 7.07
C PRO A 53 11.36 -8.79 6.35
N LEU A 54 11.64 -7.52 6.66
CA LEU A 54 11.09 -6.39 5.90
C LEU A 54 11.79 -6.26 4.53
N VAL A 55 11.94 -7.39 3.84
CA VAL A 55 12.63 -7.55 2.56
C VAL A 55 11.57 -7.98 1.56
N PHE A 56 11.27 -7.08 0.64
CA PHE A 56 10.29 -7.30 -0.42
C PHE A 56 11.00 -7.70 -1.71
N PRO A 57 10.34 -8.49 -2.60
CA PRO A 57 10.81 -8.72 -3.96
C PRO A 57 11.07 -7.42 -4.73
N GLN A 58 11.94 -7.49 -5.74
CA GLN A 58 12.31 -6.31 -6.54
C GLN A 58 11.11 -5.72 -7.31
N TRP A 59 10.21 -6.58 -7.78
CA TRP A 59 8.98 -6.17 -8.47
C TRP A 59 8.07 -5.36 -7.54
N ASP A 60 7.82 -5.86 -6.33
CA ASP A 60 7.02 -5.20 -5.30
C ASP A 60 7.59 -3.83 -4.92
N MET A 61 8.92 -3.72 -4.78
CA MET A 61 9.57 -2.44 -4.52
C MET A 61 9.30 -1.42 -5.64
N PHE A 62 9.42 -1.82 -6.89
CA PHE A 62 9.15 -0.92 -8.03
C PHE A 62 7.70 -0.43 -8.03
N VAL A 63 6.74 -1.35 -7.84
CA VAL A 63 5.31 -1.04 -7.84
C VAL A 63 4.94 -0.10 -6.68
N VAL A 64 5.47 -0.32 -5.48
CA VAL A 64 5.21 0.54 -4.31
C VAL A 64 5.75 1.94 -4.53
N ILE A 65 6.99 2.07 -5.02
CA ILE A 65 7.61 3.37 -5.32
C ILE A 65 6.78 4.11 -6.38
N PHE A 66 6.43 3.43 -7.48
CA PHE A 66 5.60 4.00 -8.54
C PHE A 66 4.23 4.47 -8.02
N SER A 67 3.58 3.66 -7.18
CA SER A 67 2.27 3.98 -6.59
C SER A 67 2.32 5.21 -5.68
N VAL A 68 3.38 5.35 -4.86
CA VAL A 68 3.57 6.53 -4.00
C VAL A 68 3.78 7.79 -4.82
N PHE A 69 4.59 7.73 -5.89
CA PHE A 69 4.80 8.87 -6.78
C PHE A 69 3.52 9.28 -7.52
N LEU A 70 2.78 8.32 -8.08
CA LEU A 70 1.53 8.59 -8.77
C LEU A 70 0.48 9.19 -7.82
N HIS A 71 0.37 8.63 -6.61
CA HIS A 71 -0.53 9.14 -5.59
C HIS A 71 -0.15 10.57 -5.14
N GLY A 72 1.13 10.83 -4.91
CA GLY A 72 1.63 12.17 -4.55
C GLY A 72 1.42 13.20 -5.65
N TYR A 73 1.65 12.83 -6.91
CA TYR A 73 1.41 13.69 -8.06
C TYR A 73 -0.06 14.10 -8.17
N MET A 74 -0.99 13.15 -7.99
CA MET A 74 -2.42 13.42 -8.05
C MET A 74 -2.94 14.30 -6.91
N GLN A 75 -2.35 14.20 -5.71
CA GLN A 75 -2.73 15.06 -4.59
C GLN A 75 -2.21 16.50 -4.73
N ASN A 76 -1.06 16.71 -5.37
CA ASN A 76 -0.41 18.02 -5.47
C ASN A 76 -1.18 19.03 -6.36
N GLU A 77 -2.03 18.53 -7.25
CA GLU A 77 -2.77 19.36 -8.21
C GLU A 77 -4.00 20.07 -7.59
N GLY A 78 -4.33 19.84 -6.31
CA GLY A 78 -5.32 20.58 -5.51
C GLY A 78 -6.80 20.46 -5.94
N ARG A 79 -7.08 19.89 -7.12
CA ARG A 79 -8.41 19.68 -7.68
C ARG A 79 -8.60 18.22 -8.09
N SER A 80 -9.51 17.51 -7.42
CA SER A 80 -9.94 16.17 -7.80
C SER A 80 -10.91 16.22 -8.99
N ASN A 81 -10.67 15.38 -9.99
CA ASN A 81 -11.52 15.26 -11.19
C ASN A 81 -11.75 13.77 -11.49
N TYR A 82 -12.85 13.43 -12.17
CA TYR A 82 -13.17 12.04 -12.53
C TYR A 82 -12.07 11.37 -13.34
N PHE A 83 -11.44 12.13 -14.24
CA PHE A 83 -10.31 11.66 -15.05
C PHE A 83 -9.08 11.28 -14.20
N LYS A 84 -8.81 12.03 -13.13
CA LYS A 84 -7.71 11.76 -12.21
C LYS A 84 -7.98 10.49 -11.40
N GLY A 85 -9.22 10.35 -10.93
CA GLY A 85 -9.69 9.13 -10.26
C GLY A 85 -9.63 7.90 -11.17
N SER A 86 -9.98 8.04 -12.45
CA SER A 86 -9.91 6.93 -13.40
C SER A 86 -8.47 6.51 -13.69
N ILE A 87 -7.51 7.44 -13.76
CA ILE A 87 -6.09 7.09 -13.90
C ILE A 87 -5.62 6.25 -12.71
N LEU A 88 -5.96 6.66 -11.48
CA LEU A 88 -5.64 5.90 -10.26
C LEU A 88 -6.24 4.48 -10.29
N LEU A 89 -7.53 4.36 -10.63
CA LEU A 89 -8.20 3.06 -10.72
C LEU A 89 -7.61 2.17 -11.82
N LEU A 90 -7.37 2.71 -13.02
CA LEU A 90 -6.76 1.97 -14.12
C LEU A 90 -5.34 1.52 -13.78
N SER A 91 -4.54 2.40 -13.16
CA SER A 91 -3.18 2.05 -12.73
C SER A 91 -3.19 0.91 -11.72
N TYR A 92 -4.14 0.90 -10.77
CA TYR A 92 -4.33 -0.19 -9.84
C TYR A 92 -4.70 -1.50 -10.55
N THR A 93 -5.65 -1.46 -11.50
CA THR A 93 -6.02 -2.66 -12.27
C THR A 93 -4.84 -3.23 -13.07
N VAL A 94 -4.04 -2.37 -13.71
CA VAL A 94 -2.84 -2.80 -14.46
C VAL A 94 -1.83 -3.46 -13.54
N VAL A 95 -1.57 -2.86 -12.37
CA VAL A 95 -0.69 -3.44 -11.35
C VAL A 95 -1.21 -4.81 -10.87
N MET A 96 -2.52 -4.94 -10.62
CA MET A 96 -3.12 -6.21 -10.20
C MET A 96 -2.98 -7.30 -11.26
N ILE A 97 -3.15 -6.96 -12.54
CA ILE A 97 -2.89 -7.90 -13.65
C ILE A 97 -1.40 -8.27 -13.70
N GLY A 98 -0.50 -7.31 -13.49
CA GLY A 98 0.95 -7.55 -13.41
C GLY A 98 1.31 -8.52 -12.29
N PHE A 99 0.72 -8.37 -11.10
CA PHE A 99 0.91 -9.32 -10.01
C PHE A 99 0.35 -10.71 -10.33
N PHE A 100 -0.84 -10.79 -10.92
CA PHE A 100 -1.44 -12.08 -11.30
C PHE A 100 -0.58 -12.87 -12.30
N LEU A 101 0.02 -12.17 -13.27
CA LEU A 101 0.92 -12.81 -14.24
C LEU A 101 2.29 -13.14 -13.63
N SER A 102 2.82 -12.28 -12.77
CA SER A 102 4.11 -12.51 -12.09
C SER A 102 4.04 -13.69 -11.11
N SER A 103 2.90 -13.91 -10.45
CA SER A 103 2.72 -15.02 -9.51
C SER A 103 2.67 -16.40 -10.19
N GLU A 104 2.44 -16.45 -11.50
CA GLU A 104 2.44 -17.71 -12.26
C GLU A 104 3.86 -18.12 -12.69
N GLN A 105 4.87 -17.26 -12.48
CA GLN A 105 6.26 -17.49 -12.91
C GLN A 105 7.22 -17.90 -11.79
N ASP A 106 6.75 -17.98 -10.55
CA ASP A 106 7.47 -18.51 -9.37
C ASP A 106 6.93 -19.90 -8.97
#